data_AF-A0A4P0YI69-F1
#
_entry.id   AF-A0A4P0YI69-F1
#
_cell.length_a   1.000
_cell.length_b   1.000
_cell.length_c   1.000
_cell.angle_alpha   90.00
_cell.angle_beta   90.00
_cell.angle_gamma   90.00
#
_symmetry.space_group_name_H-M   'P 1'
#
loop_
_entity.id
_entity.type
_entity.pdbx_description
1 polymer ?
#
loop_
_entity_poly.entity_id
_entity_poly.type
_entity_poly.pdbx_seq_one_letter_code
_entity_poly.pdbx_strand_id
1 'polypeptide(L)'
;MEDLNDGLRTPGAIMLGGGNPAQIPEMNDYFQQLLADMLDNGKALDALCNYDGPQGKSELLALLANMLRDELGWEIEPQNIALTNGSQSAFSTYLICLQAVGQMAPPVRYCSH
;
A
#
# COMPACT_ATOMS: atom_id res chain seq x y z
N MET A 1 -19.26 1.61 -9.92
CA MET A 1 -19.19 2.16 -8.55
C MET A 1 -20.13 3.35 -8.34
N GLU A 2 -20.93 3.73 -9.34
CA GLU A 2 -21.87 4.86 -9.25
C GLU A 2 -22.96 4.59 -8.21
N ASP A 3 -23.54 3.39 -8.22
CA ASP A 3 -24.58 2.96 -7.26
C ASP A 3 -24.11 2.98 -5.78
N LEU A 4 -22.84 2.67 -5.50
CA LEU A 4 -22.27 2.72 -4.15
C LEU A 4 -22.08 4.17 -3.68
N ASN A 5 -21.65 5.05 -4.59
CA ASN A 5 -21.47 6.48 -4.32
C ASN A 5 -22.81 7.19 -4.08
N ASP A 6 -23.85 6.81 -4.81
CA ASP A 6 -25.21 7.31 -4.61
C ASP A 6 -25.83 6.78 -3.32
N GLY A 7 -25.56 5.51 -2.98
CA GLY A 7 -25.93 4.92 -1.70
C GLY A 7 -25.27 5.63 -0.50
N LEU A 8 -24.00 6.06 -0.62
CA LEU A 8 -23.29 6.79 0.44
C LEU A 8 -23.90 8.17 0.73
N ARG A 9 -24.56 8.77 -0.27
CA ARG A 9 -25.12 10.13 -0.21
C ARG A 9 -26.62 10.15 0.07
N THR A 10 -27.29 8.99 0.08
CA THR A 10 -28.73 8.88 0.30
C THR A 10 -29.05 8.82 1.80
N PRO A 11 -29.73 9.81 2.39
CA PRO A 11 -30.10 9.78 3.81
C PRO A 11 -31.03 8.61 4.10
N GLY A 12 -30.70 7.79 5.11
CA GLY A 12 -31.50 6.62 5.51
C GLY A 12 -31.20 5.33 4.74
N ALA A 13 -30.25 5.33 3.79
CA ALA A 13 -29.75 4.09 3.21
C ALA A 13 -28.91 3.30 4.24
N ILE A 14 -29.19 1.99 4.37
CA ILE A 14 -28.38 1.10 5.20
C ILE A 14 -27.17 0.68 4.37
N MET A 15 -26.00 1.27 4.67
CA MET A 15 -24.77 1.05 3.92
C MET A 15 -24.03 -0.20 4.42
N LEU A 16 -24.24 -1.33 3.75
CA LEU A 16 -23.53 -2.60 4.00
C LEU A 16 -22.62 -3.04 2.84
N GLY A 17 -22.61 -2.30 1.73
CA GLY A 17 -21.83 -2.63 0.52
C GLY A 17 -20.45 -1.97 0.44
N GLY A 18 -20.11 -1.10 1.38
CA GLY A 18 -18.83 -0.42 1.43
C GLY A 18 -17.73 -1.28 2.05
N GLY A 19 -16.48 -1.06 1.62
CA GLY A 19 -15.29 -1.73 2.17
C GLY A 19 -14.51 -0.90 3.20
N ASN A 20 -15.09 0.20 3.71
CA ASN A 20 -14.43 1.03 4.71
C ASN A 20 -14.35 0.29 6.05
N PRO A 21 -13.21 0.34 6.76
CA PRO A 21 -13.07 -0.29 8.07
C PRO A 21 -13.98 0.37 9.10
N ALA A 22 -14.26 -0.36 10.18
CA ALA A 22 -15.03 0.17 11.31
C ALA A 22 -14.26 1.28 12.04
N GLN A 23 -14.99 2.27 12.56
CA GLN A 23 -14.44 3.28 13.45
C GLN A 23 -14.43 2.75 14.88
N ILE A 24 -13.27 2.25 15.31
CA ILE A 24 -13.05 1.72 16.65
C ILE A 24 -12.54 2.88 17.54
N PRO A 25 -13.24 3.27 18.62
CA PRO A 25 -12.87 4.43 19.44
C PRO A 25 -11.43 4.40 19.94
N GLU A 26 -10.97 3.25 20.42
CA GLU A 26 -9.63 3.07 20.98
C GLU A 26 -8.53 3.29 19.93
N MET A 27 -8.78 2.87 18.68
CA MET A 27 -7.86 3.13 17.57
C MET A 27 -7.86 4.60 17.16
N ASN A 28 -9.03 5.26 17.21
CA ASN A 28 -9.12 6.68 16.92
C ASN A 28 -8.31 7.51 17.94
N ASP A 29 -8.43 7.19 19.23
CA ASP A 29 -7.68 7.86 20.29
C ASP A 29 -6.18 7.66 20.12
N TYR A 30 -5.75 6.43 19.79
CA TYR A 30 -4.35 6.12 19.49
C TYR A 30 -3.81 6.92 18.30
N PHE A 31 -4.55 6.99 17.19
CA PHE A 31 -4.13 7.75 16.01
C PHE A 31 -4.07 9.26 16.30
N GLN A 32 -4.98 9.80 17.10
CA GLN A 32 -4.95 11.21 17.49
C GLN A 32 -3.69 11.54 18.30
N GLN A 33 -3.34 10.70 19.28
CA GLN A 33 -2.12 10.87 20.07
C GLN A 33 -0.87 10.76 19.19
N LEU A 34 -0.80 9.75 18.33
CA LEU A 34 0.32 9.56 17.42
C LEU A 34 0.52 10.76 16.48
N LEU A 35 -0.56 11.31 15.93
CA LEU A 35 -0.50 12.49 15.06
C LEU A 35 -0.04 13.75 15.82
N ALA A 36 -0.47 13.92 17.07
CA ALA A 36 0.00 15.01 17.92
C ALA A 36 1.50 14.88 18.20
N ASP A 37 1.96 13.69 18.60
CA ASP A 37 3.38 13.42 18.85
C ASP A 37 4.23 13.66 17.60
N MET A 38 3.75 13.23 16.43
CA MET A 38 4.43 13.46 15.13
C MET A 38 4.48 14.94 14.74
N LEU A 39 3.48 15.73 15.12
CA LEU A 39 3.48 17.16 14.88
C LEU A 39 4.49 17.86 15.80
N ASP A 40 4.47 17.50 17.09
CA ASP A 40 5.34 18.10 18.11
C ASP A 40 6.83 17.79 17.86
N ASN A 41 7.15 16.60 17.35
CA ASN A 41 8.53 16.22 17.01
C ASN A 41 8.95 16.59 15.56
N GLY A 42 8.09 17.30 14.81
CA GLY A 42 8.38 17.76 13.45
C GLY A 42 8.30 16.69 12.35
N LYS A 43 8.15 15.40 12.69
CA LYS A 43 8.09 14.31 11.69
C LYS A 43 6.89 14.43 10.75
N ALA A 44 5.79 15.00 11.20
CA ALA A 44 4.62 15.25 10.35
C ALA A 44 4.94 16.25 9.23
N LEU A 45 5.68 17.32 9.55
CA LEU A 45 6.11 18.30 8.55
C LEU A 45 7.14 17.70 7.59
N ASP A 46 8.09 16.92 8.12
CA ASP A 46 9.07 16.23 7.29
C ASP A 46 8.41 15.26 6.30
N ALA A 47 7.36 14.54 6.71
CA ALA A 47 6.63 13.62 5.85
C ALA A 47 5.75 14.32 4.80
N LEU A 48 5.25 15.53 5.10
CA LEU A 48 4.38 16.27 4.17
C LEU A 48 5.16 17.14 3.18
N CYS A 49 6.32 17.67 3.59
CA CYS A 49 7.07 18.65 2.80
C CYS A 49 8.20 18.04 1.95
N ASN A 50 8.53 16.76 2.14
CA ASN A 50 9.59 16.09 1.40
C ASN A 50 9.04 14.93 0.57
N TYR A 51 9.59 14.76 -0.63
CA TYR A 51 9.31 13.58 -1.44
C TYR A 51 10.14 12.39 -0.94
N ASP A 52 9.49 11.24 -0.80
CA ASP A 52 10.17 9.96 -0.63
C ASP A 52 10.84 9.50 -1.94
N GLY A 53 11.79 8.57 -1.81
CA GLY A 53 12.40 7.92 -2.97
C GLY A 53 11.38 7.14 -3.81
N PRO A 54 11.73 6.74 -5.04
CA PRO A 54 10.80 6.04 -5.94
C PRO A 54 10.33 4.67 -5.43
N GLN A 55 11.03 4.07 -4.47
CA GLN A 55 10.64 2.82 -3.80
C GLN A 55 9.84 3.07 -2.50
N GLY A 56 9.65 4.33 -2.11
CA GLY A 56 9.08 4.77 -0.85
C GLY A 56 10.12 5.21 0.18
N LYS A 57 9.67 5.49 1.40
CA LYS A 57 10.52 5.96 2.50
C LYS A 57 11.50 4.87 2.95
N SER A 58 12.80 5.11 2.77
CA SER A 58 13.86 4.12 3.08
C SER A 58 13.84 3.64 4.53
N GLU A 59 13.51 4.52 5.47
CA GLU A 59 13.35 4.19 6.89
C GLU A 59 12.26 3.13 7.10
N LEU A 60 11.12 3.27 6.43
CA LEU A 60 10.00 2.33 6.54
C LEU A 60 10.35 0.97 5.92
N LEU A 61 11.05 0.96 4.78
CA LEU A 61 11.50 -0.28 4.14
C LEU A 61 12.45 -1.08 5.05
N ALA A 62 13.38 -0.39 5.72
CA ALA A 62 14.31 -1.02 6.66
C ALA A 62 13.58 -1.59 7.89
N LEU A 63 12.65 -0.84 8.47
CA LEU A 63 11.87 -1.29 9.62
C LEU A 63 10.97 -2.47 9.28
N LEU A 64 10.33 -2.47 8.11
CA LEU A 64 9.50 -3.59 7.65
C LEU A 64 10.33 -4.84 7.37
N ALA A 65 11.49 -4.73 6.72
CA ALA A 65 12.38 -5.86 6.49
C ALA A 65 12.84 -6.50 7.80
N ASN A 66 13.20 -5.67 8.80
CA ASN A 66 13.56 -6.16 10.14
C ASN A 66 12.39 -6.84 10.84
N MET A 67 11.20 -6.22 10.85
CA MET A 67 10.01 -6.82 11.46
C MET A 67 9.68 -8.20 10.84
N LEU A 68 9.71 -8.31 9.51
CA LEU A 68 9.41 -9.57 8.83
C LEU A 68 10.48 -10.64 9.10
N ARG A 69 11.75 -10.23 9.25
CA ARG A 69 12.83 -11.11 9.70
C ARG A 69 12.60 -11.62 11.11
N ASP A 70 12.30 -10.73 12.04
CA ASP A 70 12.21 -11.05 13.46
C ASP A 70 10.96 -11.89 13.78
N GLU A 71 9.82 -11.57 13.15
CA GLU A 71 8.53 -12.23 13.43
C GLU A 71 8.34 -13.53 12.63
N LEU A 72 8.83 -13.59 11.39
CA LEU A 72 8.56 -14.71 10.48
C LEU A 72 9.82 -15.49 10.08
N GLY A 73 11.01 -15.03 10.45
CA GLY A 73 12.29 -15.67 10.10
C GLY A 73 12.62 -15.61 8.61
N TRP A 74 12.06 -14.64 7.86
CA TRP A 74 12.25 -14.57 6.41
C TRP A 74 13.51 -13.78 6.05
N GLU A 75 14.36 -14.31 5.17
CA GLU A 75 15.54 -13.63 4.61
C GLU A 75 15.12 -12.52 3.62
N ILE A 76 14.54 -11.43 4.14
CA ILE A 76 14.04 -10.28 3.38
C ILE A 76 14.90 -9.05 3.69
N GLU A 77 15.32 -8.36 2.64
CA GLU A 77 16.04 -7.10 2.70
C GLU A 77 15.18 -5.95 2.15
N PRO A 78 15.53 -4.68 2.41
CA PRO A 78 14.76 -3.53 1.93
C PRO A 78 14.52 -3.52 0.41
N GLN A 79 15.46 -4.07 -0.36
CA GLN A 79 15.37 -4.21 -1.82
C GLN A 79 14.24 -5.15 -2.30
N ASN A 80 13.73 -6.01 -1.42
CA ASN A 80 12.64 -6.93 -1.72
C ASN A 80 11.25 -6.31 -1.46
N ILE A 81 11.19 -5.08 -0.93
CA ILE A 81 9.96 -4.41 -0.52
C ILE A 81 9.80 -3.13 -1.35
N ALA A 82 8.61 -2.90 -1.87
CA ALA A 82 8.26 -1.65 -2.56
C ALA A 82 6.93 -1.10 -2.01
N LEU A 83 6.89 0.20 -1.74
CA LEU A 83 5.67 0.88 -1.31
C LEU A 83 4.87 1.38 -2.51
N THR A 84 3.55 1.30 -2.39
CA THR A 84 2.62 1.76 -3.42
C THR A 84 1.44 2.47 -2.77
N ASN A 85 0.68 3.24 -3.55
CA ASN A 85 -0.48 4.01 -3.09
C ASN A 85 -1.69 3.08 -2.89
N GLY A 86 -1.57 2.18 -1.91
CA GLY A 86 -2.57 1.17 -1.60
C GLY A 86 -2.52 -0.05 -2.53
N SER A 87 -3.15 -1.12 -2.07
CA SER A 87 -3.12 -2.44 -2.71
C SER A 87 -3.63 -2.44 -4.15
N GLN A 88 -4.62 -1.62 -4.49
CA GLN A 88 -5.12 -1.54 -5.87
C GLN A 88 -4.04 -1.08 -6.85
N SER A 89 -3.22 -0.10 -6.47
CA SER A 89 -2.08 0.33 -7.29
C SER A 89 -0.99 -0.75 -7.35
N ALA A 90 -0.73 -1.45 -6.23
CA ALA A 90 0.19 -2.59 -6.19
C ALA A 90 -0.19 -3.68 -7.18
N PHE A 91 -1.46 -4.11 -7.16
CA PHE A 91 -1.99 -5.11 -8.08
C PHE A 91 -1.89 -4.66 -9.53
N SER A 92 -2.22 -3.39 -9.80
CA SER A 92 -2.14 -2.84 -11.15
C SER A 92 -0.71 -2.88 -11.68
N THR A 93 0.26 -2.39 -10.90
CA THR A 93 1.69 -2.43 -11.24
C THR A 93 2.18 -3.87 -11.43
N TYR A 94 1.83 -4.77 -10.52
CA TYR A 94 2.20 -6.19 -10.61
C TYR A 94 1.69 -6.84 -11.90
N LEU A 95 0.41 -6.64 -12.24
CA LEU A 95 -0.19 -7.18 -13.46
C LEU A 95 0.47 -6.61 -14.72
N ILE A 96 0.76 -5.31 -14.76
CA ILE A 96 1.49 -4.68 -15.87
C ILE A 96 2.88 -5.30 -16.02
N CYS A 97 3.62 -5.47 -14.92
CA CYS A 97 4.94 -6.09 -14.94
C CYS A 97 4.89 -7.53 -15.48
N LEU A 98 3.92 -8.34 -15.04
CA LEU A 98 3.74 -9.70 -15.56
C LEU A 98 3.42 -9.73 -17.06
N GLN A 99 2.55 -8.85 -17.52
CA GLN A 99 2.20 -8.74 -18.94
C GLN A 99 3.40 -8.32 -19.79
N ALA A 100 4.21 -7.38 -19.30
CA ALA A 100 5.42 -6.95 -19.98
C ALA A 100 6.44 -8.09 -20.16
N VAL A 101 6.64 -8.91 -19.12
CA VAL A 101 7.51 -10.10 -19.20
C VAL A 101 6.98 -11.11 -20.22
N GLY A 102 5.66 -11.31 -20.29
CA GLY A 102 5.03 -12.19 -21.28
C GLY A 102 5.18 -11.71 -22.74
N GLN A 103 5.24 -10.40 -22.97
CA GLN A 103 5.44 -9.82 -24.31
C GLN A 103 6.91 -9.70 -24.74
N MET A 104 7.85 -9.78 -23.79
CA MET A 104 9.29 -9.80 -24.06
C MET A 104 9.84 -11.21 -24.32
N ALA A 105 9.03 -12.26 -24.19
CA ALA A 105 9.44 -13.62 -24.52
C ALA A 105 9.61 -13.77 -26.05
N PRO A 106 10.78 -14.22 -26.56
CA PRO A 106 10.97 -14.42 -27.99
C PRO A 106 9.98 -15.47 -28.52
N PRO A 107 9.52 -15.36 -29.78
CA PRO A 107 8.64 -16.37 -30.36
C PRO A 107 9.37 -17.72 -30.34
N VAL A 108 8.76 -18.71 -29.68
CA VAL A 108 9.21 -20.10 -29.71
C VAL A 108 9.10 -20.57 -31.16
N ARG A 109 10.20 -20.54 -31.91
CA ARG A 109 10.29 -21.19 -33.22
C ARG A 109 10.26 -22.69 -32.96
N TYR A 110 9.09 -23.30 -33.10
CA TYR A 110 9.00 -24.74 -33.31
C TYR A 110 9.71 -25.04 -34.63
N CYS A 111 10.90 -25.63 -34.54
CA CYS A 111 11.53 -26.27 -35.69
C CYS A 111 10.75 -27.56 -35.95
N SER A 112 9.86 -27.54 -36.93
CA SER A 112 9.27 -28.75 -37.50
C SER A 112 10.38 -29.54 -38.20
N HIS A 113 10.71 -30.70 -37.64
CA HIS A 113 11.42 -31.77 -38.34
C HIS A 113 10.42 -32.70 -39.02
#